data_AF-A0A1Q8SRI4-F1
#
_entry.id   AF-A0A1Q8SRI4-F1
#
_cell.length_a   1.000
_cell.length_b   1.000
_cell.length_c   1.000
_cell.angle_alpha   90.00
_cell.angle_beta   90.00
_cell.angle_gamma   90.00
#
_symmetry.space_group_name_H-M   'P 1'
#
loop_
_entity.id
_entity.type
_entity.pdbx_description
1 polymer ?
#
loop_
_entity_poly.entity_id
_entity_poly.type
_entity_poly.pdbx_seq_one_letter_code
_entity_poly.pdbx_strand_id
1 'polypeptide(L)' 'MADFKQREWVKWKWGDHWAQGQVTRKFQEKVTRKLQGSEVTRKGSDKNPAYLIKQEDGARVLKLHSEVEKA' A
#
# COMPACT_ATOMS: atom_id res chain seq x y z
N MET A 1 -3.74 3.31 17.33
CA MET A 1 -4.13 3.57 15.92
C MET A 1 -4.01 2.24 15.20
N ALA A 2 -5.06 1.79 14.52
CA ALA A 2 -5.09 0.47 13.91
C ALA A 2 -4.42 0.52 12.53
N ASP A 3 -3.11 0.32 12.48
CA ASP A 3 -2.37 0.13 11.24
C ASP A 3 -2.34 -1.34 10.80
N PHE A 4 -2.11 -1.57 9.50
CA PHE A 4 -2.02 -2.91 8.92
C PHE A 4 -0.63 -3.50 9.14
N LYS A 5 -0.59 -4.76 9.56
CA LYS A 5 0.62 -5.55 9.77
C LYS A 5 1.11 -6.18 8.47
N GLN A 6 2.39 -6.54 8.48
CA GLN A 6 2.96 -7.36 7.42
C GLN A 6 2.19 -8.68 7.29
N ARG A 7 1.94 -9.10 6.05
CA ARG A 7 1.12 -10.24 5.64
C ARG A 7 -0.40 -10.06 5.76
N GLU A 8 -0.90 -8.90 6.17
CA GLU A 8 -2.34 -8.64 6.10
C GLU A 8 -2.79 -8.37 4.66
N TRP A 9 -3.99 -8.83 4.35
CA TRP A 9 -4.64 -8.58 3.08
C TRP A 9 -5.45 -7.28 3.16
N VAL A 10 -5.20 -6.42 2.18
CA VAL A 10 -5.87 -5.13 2.03
C VAL A 10 -6.42 -5.00 0.62
N LYS A 11 -7.47 -4.19 0.49
CA LYS A 11 -8.08 -3.86 -0.78
C LYS A 11 -8.15 -2.34 -0.96
N TRP A 12 -8.16 -1.90 -2.21
CA TRP A 12 -8.31 -0.49 -2.54
C TRP A 12 -9.10 -0.33 -3.84
N LYS A 13 -9.74 0.82 -3.98
CA LYS A 13 -10.40 1.22 -5.22
C LYS A 13 -9.37 1.43 -6.34
N TRP A 14 -9.61 0.78 -7.47
CA TRP A 14 -8.89 0.97 -8.72
C TRP A 14 -9.91 1.20 -9.84
N GLY A 15 -10.16 2.47 -10.16
CA GLY A 15 -11.27 2.83 -11.06
C GLY A 15 -12.60 2.34 -10.48
N ASP A 16 -13.38 1.64 -11.30
CA ASP A 16 -14.65 1.04 -10.88
C ASP A 16 -14.48 -0.29 -10.12
N HIS A 17 -13.31 -0.92 -10.23
CA HIS A 17 -13.01 -2.20 -9.60
C HIS A 17 -12.26 -2.05 -8.27
N TRP A 18 -12.13 -3.17 -7.55
CA TRP A 18 -11.32 -3.28 -6.34
C TRP A 18 -10.10 -4.14 -6.61
N ALA A 19 -8.93 -3.61 -6.31
CA ALA A 19 -7.70 -4.38 -6.31
C ALA A 19 -7.44 -4.88 -4.88
N GLN A 20 -6.86 -6.08 -4.77
CA GLN A 20 -6.46 -6.67 -3.51
C GLN A 20 -4.98 -7.02 -3.53
N GLY A 21 -4.38 -7.08 -2.35
CA GLY A 21 -3.00 -7.54 -2.21
C GLY A 21 -2.57 -7.62 -0.76
N GLN A 22 -1.39 -8.19 -0.56
CA GLN A 22 -0.82 -8.42 0.75
C GLN A 22 0.20 -7.33 1.13
N VAL A 23 0.07 -6.78 2.33
CA VAL A 23 1.03 -5.82 2.89
C VAL A 23 2.38 -6.50 3.11
N THR A 24 3.42 -5.99 2.46
CA THR A 24 4.78 -6.50 2.59
C THR A 24 5.65 -5.66 3.52
N ARG A 25 5.44 -4.34 3.54
CA ARG A 25 6.16 -3.41 4.41
C ARG A 25 5.28 -2.19 4.74
N LYS A 26 5.51 -1.63 5.93
CA LYS A 26 4.93 -0.36 6.41
C LYS A 26 6.03 0.70 6.50
N PHE A 27 5.70 1.93 6.16
CA PHE A 27 6.58 3.09 6.23
C PHE A 27 5.83 4.24 6.91
N GLN A 28 6.37 4.73 8.02
CA GLN A 28 5.82 5.88 8.77
C GLN A 28 6.41 7.22 8.32
N GLU A 29 7.13 7.23 7.19
CA GLU A 29 7.82 8.38 6.64
C GLU A 29 7.61 8.49 5.13
N LYS A 30 8.09 9.59 4.53
CA LYS A 30 8.08 9.77 3.08
C LYS A 30 8.94 8.68 2.43
N VAL A 31 8.31 7.87 1.59
CA VAL A 31 8.98 6.78 0.88
C VAL A 31 8.76 6.91 -0.61
N THR A 32 9.85 6.73 -1.36
CA THR A 32 9.85 6.68 -2.82
C THR A 32 10.28 5.28 -3.26
N ARG A 33 9.51 4.66 -4.16
CA ARG A 33 9.82 3.36 -4.73
C ARG A 33 9.58 3.35 -6.22
N LYS A 34 10.47 2.70 -6.96
CA LYS A 34 10.26 2.40 -8.37
C LYS A 34 9.38 1.16 -8.50
N LEU A 35 8.19 1.34 -9.06
CA LEU A 35 7.15 0.32 -9.22
C LEU A 35 6.69 0.33 -10.67
N GLN A 36 6.72 -0.83 -11.33
CA GLN A 36 6.29 -0.98 -12.73
C GLN A 36 6.95 0.03 -13.68
N GLY A 37 8.25 0.31 -13.48
CA GLY A 37 9.01 1.26 -14.29
C GLY A 37 8.91 2.73 -13.86
N SER A 38 7.94 3.08 -13.02
CA SER A 38 7.69 4.46 -12.59
C SER A 38 8.05 4.70 -11.12
N GLU A 39 8.49 5.91 -10.78
CA GLU A 39 8.73 6.29 -9.39
C GLU A 39 7.44 6.75 -8.72
N VAL A 40 7.05 6.04 -7.66
CA VAL A 40 5.89 6.36 -6.84
C VAL A 40 6.39 6.84 -5.49
N THR A 41 5.98 8.06 -5.13
CA THR A 41 6.25 8.64 -3.81
C THR A 41 4.97 8.72 -3.01
N ARG A 42 5.04 8.27 -1.75
CA ARG A 42 3.97 8.48 -0.76
C ARG A 42 4.54 9.10 0.51
N LYS A 43 3.78 10.05 1.06
CA LYS A 43 4.13 10.77 2.30
C LYS A 43 3.56 10.01 3.49
N GLY A 44 4.20 8.89 3.85
CA GLY A 44 3.85 8.17 5.06
C GLY A 44 4.09 9.03 6.31
N SER A 45 3.26 8.83 7.33
CA SER A 45 3.35 9.46 8.66
C SER A 45 2.84 8.48 9.72
N ASP A 46 3.03 8.78 11.00
CA ASP A 46 2.48 7.94 12.09
C ASP A 46 0.96 7.79 12.05
N LYS A 47 0.25 8.83 11.61
CA LYS A 47 -1.23 8.83 11.49
C LYS A 47 -1.71 8.21 10.18
N ASN A 48 -0.91 8.30 9.12
CA ASN A 48 -1.24 7.78 7.79
C ASN A 48 0.01 7.13 7.17
N PRO A 49 0.38 5.91 7.63
CA PRO A 49 1.57 5.23 7.11
C PRO A 49 1.35 4.79 5.67
N ALA A 50 2.44 4.68 4.91
CA ALA A 50 2.45 4.10 3.58
C ALA A 50 2.73 2.60 3.65
N TYR A 51 2.01 1.82 2.87
CA TYR A 51 2.16 0.37 2.76
C TYR A 51 2.64 0.01 1.36
N LEU A 52 3.68 -0.82 1.32
CA LEU A 52 4.06 -1.53 0.10
C LEU A 52 3.26 -2.83 0.04
N ILE A 53 2.40 -2.94 -0.95
CA ILE A 53 1.47 -4.05 -1.12
C ILE A 53 1.92 -4.86 -2.34
N LYS A 54 1.94 -6.18 -2.20
CA LYS A 54 2.22 -7.12 -3.28
C LYS A 54 0.92 -7.81 -3.69
N GLN A 55 0.61 -7.74 -4.97
CA GLN A 55 -0.54 -8.40 -5.59
C GLN A 55 -0.19 -9.85 -5.95
N GLU A 56 -1.21 -10.66 -6.27
CA GLU A 56 -1.05 -12.09 -6.59
C GLU A 56 -0.25 -12.32 -7.87
N ASP A 57 -0.38 -11.42 -8.86
CA ASP A 57 0.41 -11.38 -10.10
C ASP A 57 1.90 -11.02 -9.88
N GLY A 58 2.28 -10.70 -8.65
CA GLY A 58 3.64 -10.29 -8.29
C GLY A 58 3.88 -8.78 -8.41
N ALA A 59 2.93 -8.01 -8.93
CA ALA A 59 3.02 -6.57 -9.00
C ALA A 59 3.08 -5.97 -7.59
N ARG A 60 3.71 -4.80 -7.49
CA ARG A 60 3.85 -4.07 -6.23
C ARG A 60 3.29 -2.67 -6.39
N VAL A 61 2.52 -2.25 -5.39
CA VAL A 61 1.95 -0.90 -5.32
C VAL A 61 2.29 -0.26 -3.98
N LEU A 62 2.35 1.07 -3.97
CA LEU A 62 2.57 1.86 -2.76
C LEU A 62 1.32 2.70 -2.49
N LYS A 63 0.69 2.48 -1.34
CA LYS A 63 -0.57 3.11 -0.96
C LYS A 63 -0.53 3.61 0.48
N LEU A 64 -1.20 4.72 0.76
CA LEU A 64 -1.36 5.21 2.13
C LEU A 64 -2.44 4.42 2.87
N HIS A 65 -2.40 4.44 4.20
CA HIS A 65 -3.43 3.84 5.04
C HIS A 65 -4.83 4.35 4.72
N SER A 66 -4.96 5.65 4.43
CA SER A 66 -6.22 6.25 4.00
C SER A 66 -6.70 5.82 2.62
N GLU A 67 -5.85 5.20 1.79
CA GLU A 67 -6.20 4.72 0.44
C GLU A 67 -6.61 3.24 0.42
N VAL A 68 -6.45 2.52 1.54
CA VAL A 68 -6.64 1.06 1.60
C VAL A 68 -7.55 0.69 2.75
N GLU A 69 -8.30 -0.38 2.55
CA GLU A 69 -9.20 -0.96 3.54
C GLU A 69 -8.83 -2.42 3.78
N LYS A 70 -9.29 -2.98 4.90
CA LYS A 70 -9.12 -4.41 5.15
C LYS A 70 -9.87 -5.20 4.07
N ALA A 71 -9.21 -6.16 3.45
CA ALA A 71 -9.80 -7.00 2.40
C ALA A 71 -11.03 -7.75 2.94
#